data_AF-A0AAQ0QI81-F1
#
_entry.id   AF-A0AAQ0QI81-F1
#
_cell.length_a   1.000
_cell.length_b   1.000
_cell.length_c   1.000
_cell.angle_alpha   90.00
_cell.angle_beta   90.00
_cell.angle_gamma   90.00
#
_symmetry.space_group_name_H-M   'P 1'
#
loop_
_entity.id
_entity.type
_entity.pdbx_description
1 polymer ?
#
loop_
_entity_poly.entity_id
_entity_poly.type
_entity_poly.pdbx_seq_one_letter_code
_entity_poly.pdbx_strand_id
1 'polypeptide(L)'
;MQFQQYSHPDDAPTELWISGLTQDSVGYTTGLAATDRPELPGYNSGVLCMVIAMMLLVIFNARHYGRFFRRLVKNVWSIRVRTNLFDEHTVNETRIMVALIVQVCVCESLLGVTWMTSHGYTFTSGGLAAAAAIGTLITSLYYVAQIVVYRIVGYAFTSRLLCIQWIQGFNSTQTLLGFALLVPTLISLFYPSASEGLITVSVCLYILARIVFICKGFRIFYHNFFSLTYFILYLCSVEIIPLILVYRGISSICCNFLS
;
A
#
# COMPACT_ATOMS: atom_id res chain seq x y z
N MET A 1 -48.92 -43.34 -38.36
CA MET A 1 -47.47 -43.57 -38.48
C MET A 1 -47.02 -43.13 -39.86
N GLN A 2 -45.79 -42.64 -39.97
CA GLN A 2 -45.02 -42.30 -41.18
C GLN A 2 -45.36 -40.95 -41.85
N PHE A 3 -44.43 -40.04 -42.16
CA PHE A 3 -42.99 -39.88 -41.89
C PHE A 3 -42.63 -38.39 -42.05
N GLN A 4 -41.52 -37.98 -41.42
CA GLN A 4 -40.88 -36.67 -41.53
C GLN A 4 -40.78 -36.17 -42.98
N GLN A 5 -41.25 -34.95 -43.21
CA GLN A 5 -40.87 -34.16 -44.37
C GLN A 5 -39.55 -33.46 -44.03
N TYR A 6 -38.45 -33.99 -44.55
CA TYR A 6 -37.14 -33.34 -44.47
C TYR A 6 -37.17 -32.10 -45.36
N SER A 7 -37.02 -30.91 -44.77
CA SER A 7 -36.78 -29.67 -45.50
C SER A 7 -35.37 -29.70 -46.09
N HIS A 8 -35.25 -29.63 -47.42
CA HIS A 8 -33.96 -29.58 -48.11
C HIS A 8 -33.40 -28.14 -48.03
N PRO A 9 -32.07 -27.91 -47.96
CA PRO A 9 -31.50 -26.57 -48.03
C PRO A 9 -31.86 -25.79 -49.31
N ASP A 10 -32.34 -26.47 -50.36
CA ASP A 10 -32.80 -25.87 -51.61
C ASP A 10 -34.27 -25.40 -51.55
N ASP A 11 -35.01 -25.75 -50.48
CA ASP A 11 -36.38 -25.26 -50.22
C ASP A 11 -36.38 -23.87 -49.56
N ALA A 12 -35.20 -23.25 -49.38
CA ALA A 12 -35.11 -21.88 -48.88
C ALA A 12 -35.72 -20.91 -49.91
N PRO A 13 -36.60 -19.98 -49.51
CA PRO A 13 -37.19 -19.02 -50.43
C PRO A 13 -36.07 -18.17 -51.07
N THR A 14 -35.90 -18.31 -52.39
CA THR A 14 -34.89 -17.60 -53.20
C THR A 14 -35.40 -16.26 -53.77
N GLU A 15 -36.60 -15.85 -53.37
CA GLU A 15 -37.22 -14.57 -53.70
C GLU A 15 -36.49 -13.42 -52.97
N LEU A 16 -35.45 -12.87 -53.60
CA LEU A 16 -34.59 -11.82 -53.03
C LEU A 16 -35.25 -10.42 -52.92
N TRP A 17 -36.53 -10.26 -53.26
CA TRP A 17 -37.14 -8.92 -53.43
C TRP A 17 -38.60 -8.84 -52.99
N ILE A 18 -38.95 -9.43 -51.84
CA ILE A 18 -40.25 -9.19 -51.21
C ILE A 18 -40.22 -7.82 -50.52
N SER A 19 -41.00 -6.86 -51.03
CA SER A 19 -41.13 -5.53 -50.45
C SER A 19 -41.66 -5.62 -49.01
N GLY A 20 -40.78 -5.42 -48.02
CA GLY A 20 -41.08 -5.51 -46.59
C GLY A 20 -40.04 -6.30 -45.76
N LEU A 21 -39.16 -7.08 -46.39
CA LEU A 21 -38.02 -7.71 -45.73
C LEU A 21 -36.79 -6.80 -45.90
N THR A 22 -36.46 -6.04 -44.86
CA THR A 22 -35.24 -5.23 -44.83
C THR A 22 -34.03 -6.14 -44.70
N GLN A 23 -33.08 -6.05 -45.64
CA GLN A 23 -31.73 -6.62 -45.52
C GLN A 23 -30.86 -5.77 -44.54
N ASP A 24 -31.48 -5.15 -43.55
CA ASP A 24 -30.79 -4.44 -42.49
C ASP A 24 -30.73 -5.36 -41.28
N SER A 25 -29.57 -5.41 -40.62
CA SER A 25 -29.35 -6.28 -39.46
C SER A 25 -30.46 -6.05 -38.43
N VAL A 26 -31.29 -7.06 -38.22
CA VAL A 26 -32.42 -7.02 -37.30
C VAL A 26 -31.89 -6.71 -35.88
N GLY A 27 -32.54 -5.84 -35.11
CA GLY A 27 -31.98 -5.35 -33.83
C GLY A 27 -31.69 -6.41 -32.76
N TYR A 28 -32.20 -7.64 -32.89
CA TYR A 28 -31.83 -8.78 -32.04
C TYR A 28 -30.60 -9.56 -32.54
N THR A 29 -30.14 -9.30 -33.77
CA THR A 29 -28.92 -9.85 -34.38
C THR A 29 -27.69 -8.98 -34.11
N THR A 30 -27.89 -7.73 -33.71
CA THR A 30 -26.84 -6.81 -33.27
C THR A 30 -26.80 -6.78 -31.74
N GLY A 31 -25.73 -7.33 -31.17
CA GLY A 31 -25.48 -7.21 -29.73
C GLY A 31 -25.21 -5.75 -29.34
N LEU A 32 -25.54 -5.39 -28.11
CA LEU A 32 -25.10 -4.10 -27.55
C LEU A 32 -23.58 -4.03 -27.62
N ALA A 33 -23.05 -2.91 -28.12
CA ALA A 33 -21.62 -2.66 -28.05
C ALA A 33 -21.18 -2.82 -26.59
N ALA A 34 -20.18 -3.67 -26.35
CA ALA A 34 -19.67 -3.89 -25.02
C ALA A 34 -19.18 -2.55 -24.46
N THR A 35 -19.90 -1.99 -23.49
CA THR A 35 -19.41 -0.86 -22.71
C THR A 35 -18.30 -1.38 -21.82
N ASP A 36 -17.10 -0.80 -21.91
CA ASP A 36 -15.99 -1.16 -21.05
C ASP A 36 -16.43 -1.06 -19.58
N ARG A 37 -16.25 -2.17 -18.85
CA ARG A 37 -16.52 -2.19 -17.41
C ARG A 37 -15.53 -1.21 -16.75
N PRO A 38 -15.97 -0.32 -15.83
CA PRO A 38 -15.03 0.51 -15.10
C PRO A 38 -14.03 -0.41 -14.39
N GLU A 39 -12.78 -0.33 -14.81
CA GLU A 39 -11.67 -1.12 -14.28
C GLU A 39 -11.46 -0.74 -12.82
N LEU A 40 -11.78 -1.65 -11.91
CA LEU A 40 -11.45 -1.47 -10.50
C LEU A 40 -9.91 -1.45 -10.36
N PRO A 41 -9.34 -0.63 -9.45
CA PRO A 41 -7.90 -0.57 -9.26
C PRO A 41 -7.23 -1.93 -9.03
N GLY A 42 -7.93 -2.86 -8.37
CA GLY A 42 -7.47 -4.21 -8.12
C GLY A 42 -7.48 -5.19 -9.30
N TYR A 43 -8.06 -4.82 -10.44
CA TYR A 43 -8.06 -5.68 -11.63
C TYR A 43 -6.96 -5.30 -12.63
N ASN A 44 -6.30 -4.16 -12.43
CA ASN A 44 -5.16 -3.77 -13.23
C ASN A 44 -4.01 -4.78 -13.05
N SER A 45 -3.55 -5.38 -14.16
CA SER A 45 -2.55 -6.44 -14.14
C SER A 45 -1.23 -6.02 -13.48
N GLY A 46 -0.84 -4.74 -13.61
CA GLY A 46 0.37 -4.22 -12.99
C GLY A 46 0.24 -4.09 -11.47
N VAL A 47 -0.91 -3.63 -10.99
CA VAL A 47 -1.20 -3.55 -9.54
C VAL A 47 -1.30 -4.94 -8.92
N LEU A 48 -1.97 -5.88 -9.59
CA LEU A 48 -2.03 -7.29 -9.17
C LEU A 48 -0.63 -7.92 -9.10
N CYS A 49 0.23 -7.64 -10.08
CA CYS A 49 1.61 -8.12 -10.07
C CYS A 49 2.37 -7.61 -8.84
N MET A 50 2.21 -6.33 -8.45
CA MET A 50 2.81 -5.80 -7.22
C MET A 50 2.26 -6.48 -5.96
N VAL A 51 0.94 -6.71 -5.89
CA VAL A 51 0.30 -7.40 -4.76
C VAL A 51 0.81 -8.83 -4.62
N ILE A 52 0.94 -9.56 -5.73
CA ILE A 52 1.50 -10.91 -5.73
C ILE A 52 2.98 -10.89 -5.33
N ALA A 53 3.76 -9.98 -5.89
CA ALA A 53 5.18 -9.84 -5.61
C ALA A 53 5.45 -9.54 -4.13
N MET A 54 4.72 -8.59 -3.53
CA MET A 54 4.88 -8.26 -2.11
C MET A 54 4.47 -9.43 -1.20
N MET A 55 3.41 -10.17 -1.56
CA MET A 55 2.98 -11.35 -0.81
C MET A 55 4.01 -12.48 -0.87
N LEU A 56 4.52 -12.80 -2.06
CA LEU A 56 5.60 -13.77 -2.22
C LEU A 56 6.83 -13.36 -1.42
N LEU A 57 7.20 -12.08 -1.46
CA LEU A 57 8.33 -11.54 -0.71
C LEU A 57 8.15 -11.81 0.79
N VAL A 58 6.98 -11.53 1.37
CA VAL A 58 6.71 -11.82 2.79
C VAL A 58 6.73 -13.32 3.06
N ILE A 59 6.05 -14.14 2.25
CA ILE A 59 5.96 -15.60 2.44
C ILE A 59 7.35 -16.26 2.41
N PHE A 60 8.17 -15.94 1.41
CA PHE A 60 9.51 -16.53 1.27
C PHE A 60 10.46 -16.16 2.42
N ASN A 61 10.28 -14.98 3.01
CA ASN A 61 11.15 -14.52 4.10
C ASN A 61 10.65 -14.92 5.49
N ALA A 62 9.46 -15.49 5.61
CA ALA A 62 8.81 -15.63 6.91
C ALA A 62 8.68 -17.07 7.42
N ARG A 63 9.81 -17.78 7.47
CA ARG A 63 9.88 -19.16 7.99
C ARG A 63 9.48 -19.33 9.48
N HIS A 64 9.50 -18.26 10.30
CA HIS A 64 9.25 -18.34 11.75
C HIS A 64 8.47 -17.13 12.33
N TYR A 65 7.23 -16.91 11.88
CA TYR A 65 6.39 -15.76 12.28
C TYR A 65 6.18 -15.58 13.80
N GLY A 66 5.91 -16.65 14.54
CA GLY A 66 5.50 -16.54 15.95
C GLY A 66 6.57 -16.00 16.89
N ARG A 67 7.84 -16.38 16.67
CA ARG A 67 8.98 -15.86 17.46
C ARG A 67 9.30 -14.42 17.08
N PHE A 68 9.24 -14.09 15.79
CA PHE A 68 9.48 -12.76 15.28
C PHE A 68 8.45 -11.74 15.79
N PHE A 69 7.16 -12.06 15.75
CA PHE A 69 6.10 -11.15 16.21
C PHE A 69 6.19 -10.86 17.72
N ARG A 70 6.45 -11.88 18.55
CA ARG A 70 6.68 -11.68 19.99
C ARG A 70 7.87 -10.75 20.25
N ARG A 71 8.94 -10.84 19.44
CA ARG A 71 10.08 -9.93 19.52
C ARG A 71 9.71 -8.52 19.10
N LEU A 72 8.91 -8.32 18.04
CA LEU A 72 8.44 -6.99 17.64
C LEU A 72 7.65 -6.31 18.74
N VAL A 73 6.62 -6.97 19.27
CA VAL A 73 5.78 -6.42 20.36
C VAL A 73 6.63 -6.12 21.59
N LYS A 74 7.54 -7.04 21.93
CA LYS A 74 8.50 -6.83 23.03
C LYS A 74 9.41 -5.64 22.74
N ASN A 75 9.96 -5.50 21.54
CA ASN A 75 10.85 -4.40 21.17
C ASN A 75 10.10 -3.06 21.18
N VAL A 76 8.83 -3.02 20.80
CA VAL A 76 8.00 -1.82 20.89
C VAL A 76 7.79 -1.39 22.35
N TRP A 77 7.60 -2.33 23.28
CA TRP A 77 7.28 -2.02 24.68
C TRP A 77 8.49 -1.96 25.64
N SER A 78 9.54 -2.75 25.37
CA SER A 78 10.68 -2.97 26.27
C SER A 78 11.77 -1.93 26.08
N ILE A 79 12.11 -1.24 27.17
CA ILE A 79 13.35 -0.46 27.30
C ILE A 79 14.40 -1.38 27.91
N ARG A 80 15.03 -2.26 27.12
CA ARG A 80 16.13 -3.09 27.65
C ARG A 80 17.47 -2.43 27.32
N VAL A 81 18.12 -1.89 28.34
CA VAL A 81 19.50 -1.34 28.28
C VAL A 81 20.56 -2.43 28.06
N ARG A 82 20.22 -3.72 28.22
CA ARG A 82 21.15 -4.83 27.99
C ARG A 82 21.18 -5.23 26.52
N THR A 83 22.08 -4.63 25.75
CA THR A 83 22.72 -5.27 24.60
C THR A 83 23.41 -6.53 25.10
N ASN A 84 22.73 -7.69 25.03
CA ASN A 84 23.45 -8.94 25.09
C ASN A 84 24.38 -8.94 23.87
N LEU A 85 25.69 -8.96 24.09
CA LEU A 85 26.72 -9.11 23.05
C LEU A 85 26.56 -10.42 22.25
N PHE A 86 25.63 -11.29 22.66
CA PHE A 86 25.22 -12.54 22.02
C PHE A 86 23.80 -12.50 21.43
N ASP A 87 23.15 -11.33 21.35
CA ASP A 87 21.91 -11.19 20.57
C ASP A 87 22.28 -11.13 19.09
N GLU A 88 22.69 -12.28 18.58
CA GLU A 88 23.04 -12.49 17.20
C GLU A 88 21.73 -12.37 16.40
N HIS A 89 21.53 -11.20 15.79
CA HIS A 89 20.46 -10.97 14.82
C HIS A 89 20.57 -12.06 13.78
N THR A 90 19.73 -13.09 13.91
CA THR A 90 19.77 -14.20 12.96
C THR A 90 19.43 -13.60 11.60
N VAL A 91 20.22 -13.91 10.57
CA VAL A 91 20.04 -13.40 9.20
C VAL A 91 18.58 -13.56 8.70
N ASN A 92 17.85 -14.52 9.24
CA ASN A 92 16.43 -14.73 8.97
C ASN A 92 15.51 -13.63 9.53
N GLU A 93 15.83 -13.03 10.68
CA GLU A 93 15.04 -11.95 11.32
C GLU A 93 15.20 -10.61 10.61
N THR A 94 16.40 -10.30 10.11
CA THR A 94 16.63 -9.09 9.33
C THR A 94 15.95 -9.18 7.97
N ARG A 95 15.95 -10.36 7.34
CA ARG A 95 15.24 -10.63 6.08
C ARG A 95 13.75 -10.37 6.17
N ILE A 96 13.06 -10.94 7.18
CA ILE A 96 11.62 -10.72 7.37
C ILE A 96 11.31 -9.26 7.75
N MET A 97 12.18 -8.58 8.50
CA MET A 97 12.01 -7.16 8.80
C MET A 97 12.08 -6.30 7.53
N VAL A 98 13.10 -6.50 6.69
CA VAL A 98 13.23 -5.78 5.41
C VAL A 98 12.05 -6.11 4.50
N ALA A 99 11.61 -7.36 4.46
CA ALA A 99 10.44 -7.76 3.69
C ALA A 99 9.18 -6.99 4.08
N LEU A 100 8.93 -6.84 5.39
CA LEU A 100 7.78 -6.13 5.91
C LEU A 100 7.91 -4.59 5.80
N ILE A 101 9.13 -4.06 5.75
CA ILE A 101 9.37 -2.65 5.41
C ILE A 101 9.04 -2.40 3.94
N VAL A 102 9.47 -3.27 3.02
CA VAL A 102 9.09 -3.15 1.61
C VAL A 102 7.57 -3.28 1.47
N GLN A 103 6.96 -4.21 2.20
CA GLN A 103 5.51 -4.38 2.27
C GLN A 103 4.79 -3.09 2.69
N VAL A 104 5.26 -2.39 3.73
CA VAL A 104 4.61 -1.14 4.18
C VAL A 104 4.72 -0.05 3.11
N CYS A 105 5.85 0.09 2.43
CA CYS A 105 6.01 1.04 1.32
C CYS A 105 5.02 0.77 0.18
N VAL A 106 4.86 -0.50 -0.21
CA VAL A 106 3.91 -0.87 -1.27
C VAL A 106 2.47 -0.60 -0.80
N CYS A 107 2.12 -0.93 0.45
CA CYS A 107 0.77 -0.70 0.98
C CYS A 107 0.41 0.80 1.02
N GLU A 108 1.31 1.64 1.51
CA GLU A 108 1.13 3.10 1.56
C GLU A 108 0.92 3.67 0.14
N SER A 109 1.70 3.21 -0.83
CA SER A 109 1.54 3.61 -2.24
C SER A 109 0.18 3.20 -2.81
N LEU A 110 -0.22 1.94 -2.61
CA LEU A 110 -1.49 1.42 -3.10
C LEU A 110 -2.68 2.14 -2.45
N LEU A 111 -2.63 2.39 -1.15
CA LEU A 111 -3.64 3.16 -0.44
C LEU A 111 -3.75 4.60 -0.99
N GLY A 112 -2.61 5.24 -1.26
CA GLY A 112 -2.58 6.57 -1.89
C GLY A 112 -3.21 6.58 -3.28
N VAL A 113 -2.93 5.58 -4.12
CA VAL A 113 -3.54 5.44 -5.44
C VAL A 113 -5.04 5.15 -5.35
N THR A 114 -5.47 4.32 -4.40
CA THR A 114 -6.92 4.08 -4.16
C THR A 114 -7.64 5.32 -3.66
N TRP A 115 -6.98 6.16 -2.86
CA TRP A 115 -7.53 7.45 -2.42
C TRP A 115 -7.67 8.44 -3.57
N MET A 116 -6.67 8.51 -4.46
CA MET A 116 -6.77 9.33 -5.67
C MET A 116 -7.92 8.87 -6.56
N THR A 117 -8.02 7.57 -6.84
CA THR A 117 -9.13 7.04 -7.66
C THR A 117 -10.50 7.27 -7.01
N SER A 118 -10.63 7.20 -5.68
CA SER A 118 -11.90 7.50 -4.99
C SER A 118 -12.31 8.97 -5.09
N HIS A 119 -11.35 9.89 -5.25
CA HIS A 119 -11.59 11.34 -5.41
C HIS A 119 -11.74 11.78 -6.87
N GLY A 120 -11.92 10.83 -7.81
CA GLY A 120 -12.21 11.10 -9.21
C GLY A 120 -10.98 11.25 -10.12
N TYR A 121 -9.76 10.98 -9.62
CA TYR A 121 -8.58 10.95 -10.47
C TYR A 121 -8.59 9.69 -11.35
N THR A 122 -8.65 9.86 -12.67
CA THR A 122 -8.61 8.77 -13.64
C THR A 122 -7.19 8.54 -14.15
N PHE A 123 -6.80 7.28 -14.27
CA PHE A 123 -5.50 6.88 -14.80
C PHE A 123 -5.70 6.16 -16.13
N THR A 124 -4.75 6.32 -17.06
CA THR A 124 -4.72 5.50 -18.28
C THR A 124 -4.50 4.03 -17.93
N SER A 125 -4.78 3.11 -18.86
CA SER A 125 -4.68 1.66 -18.65
C SER A 125 -3.31 1.20 -18.11
N GLY A 126 -2.22 1.86 -18.50
CA GLY A 126 -0.87 1.66 -17.93
C GLY A 126 -0.49 2.65 -16.82
N GLY A 127 -1.17 3.78 -16.72
CA GLY A 127 -0.86 4.87 -15.80
C GLY A 127 -1.05 4.51 -14.32
N LEU A 128 -2.02 3.64 -14.00
CA LEU A 128 -2.29 3.25 -12.62
C LEU A 128 -1.13 2.47 -11.99
N ALA A 129 -0.62 1.47 -12.70
CA ALA A 129 0.53 0.69 -12.25
C ALA A 129 1.80 1.54 -12.17
N ALA A 130 1.99 2.46 -13.12
CA ALA A 130 3.10 3.42 -13.07
C ALA A 130 2.99 4.34 -11.85
N ALA A 131 1.79 4.86 -11.55
CA ALA A 131 1.54 5.69 -10.36
C ALA A 131 1.83 4.90 -9.07
N ALA A 132 1.40 3.63 -8.98
CA ALA A 132 1.71 2.77 -7.83
C ALA A 132 3.21 2.46 -7.71
N ALA A 133 3.93 2.29 -8.82
CA ALA A 133 5.39 2.08 -8.82
C ALA A 133 6.14 3.32 -8.33
N ILE A 134 5.78 4.48 -8.88
CA ILE A 134 6.35 5.78 -8.51
C ILE A 134 6.03 6.08 -7.03
N GLY A 135 4.78 5.85 -6.60
CA GLY A 135 4.39 5.98 -5.21
C GLY A 135 5.22 5.10 -4.29
N THR A 136 5.48 3.84 -4.67
CA THR A 136 6.30 2.91 -3.89
C THR A 136 7.75 3.40 -3.78
N LEU A 137 8.29 3.99 -4.84
CA LEU A 137 9.62 4.60 -4.83
C LEU A 137 9.65 5.81 -3.88
N ILE A 138 8.65 6.70 -3.95
CA ILE A 138 8.54 7.88 -3.09
C ILE A 138 8.44 7.48 -1.62
N THR A 139 7.57 6.52 -1.28
CA THR A 139 7.42 6.04 0.11
C THR A 139 8.69 5.36 0.62
N SER A 140 9.42 4.65 -0.25
CA SER A 140 10.69 4.01 0.10
C SER A 140 11.79 5.04 0.36
N LEU A 141 11.89 6.07 -0.49
CA LEU A 141 12.81 7.19 -0.28
C LEU A 141 12.47 7.96 0.99
N TYR A 142 11.18 8.17 1.26
CA TYR A 142 10.72 8.80 2.49
C TYR A 142 11.15 8.00 3.73
N TYR A 143 10.97 6.67 3.72
CA TYR A 143 11.45 5.80 4.80
C TYR A 143 12.96 5.90 5.03
N VAL A 144 13.76 5.90 3.94
CA VAL A 144 15.22 6.07 4.04
C VAL A 144 15.58 7.44 4.62
N ALA A 145 14.92 8.50 4.16
CA ALA A 145 15.11 9.84 4.70
C ALA A 145 14.79 9.91 6.20
N GLN A 146 13.69 9.28 6.65
CA GLN A 146 13.36 9.17 8.07
C GLN A 146 14.47 8.50 8.88
N ILE A 147 15.05 7.39 8.39
CA ILE A 147 16.19 6.74 9.05
C ILE A 147 17.37 7.70 9.20
N VAL A 148 17.71 8.44 8.12
CA VAL A 148 18.83 9.38 8.14
C VAL A 148 18.58 10.49 9.16
N VAL A 149 17.38 11.08 9.15
CA VAL A 149 17.03 12.13 10.12
C VAL A 149 17.08 11.59 11.54
N TYR A 150 16.49 10.43 11.83
CA TYR A 150 16.55 9.85 13.17
C TYR A 150 17.97 9.50 13.62
N ARG A 151 18.88 9.15 12.70
CA ARG A 151 20.31 8.99 13.01
C ARG A 151 20.97 10.30 13.38
N ILE A 152 20.69 11.38 12.64
CA ILE A 152 21.24 12.72 12.90
C ILE A 152 20.75 13.23 14.26
N VAL A 153 19.44 13.14 14.51
CA VAL A 153 18.85 13.55 15.79
C VAL A 153 19.40 12.68 16.93
N GLY A 154 19.51 11.37 16.71
CA GLY A 154 20.09 10.46 17.68
C GLY A 154 21.55 10.81 18.00
N TYR A 155 22.36 11.18 17.00
CA TYR A 155 23.73 11.63 17.22
C TYR A 155 23.81 12.96 17.98
N ALA A 156 22.90 13.90 17.70
CA ALA A 156 22.89 15.21 18.35
C ALA A 156 22.46 15.17 19.82
N PHE A 157 21.51 14.28 20.17
CA PHE A 157 20.85 14.30 21.48
C PHE A 157 21.08 13.05 22.34
N THR A 158 21.73 11.98 21.83
CA THR A 158 21.82 10.70 22.54
C THR A 158 23.17 9.98 22.41
N SER A 159 23.38 8.98 23.28
CA SER A 159 24.53 8.09 23.17
C SER A 159 24.34 7.09 22.02
N ARG A 160 25.45 6.58 21.47
CA ARG A 160 25.44 5.62 20.34
C ARG A 160 24.55 4.41 20.60
N LEU A 161 24.52 3.91 21.84
CA LEU A 161 23.70 2.76 22.25
C LEU A 161 22.20 3.08 22.20
N LEU A 162 21.80 4.24 22.72
CA LEU A 162 20.41 4.69 22.71
C LEU A 162 19.92 4.99 21.28
N CYS A 163 20.81 5.49 20.41
CA CYS A 163 20.51 5.74 19.00
C CYS A 163 20.21 4.43 18.25
N ILE A 164 20.98 3.37 18.50
CA ILE A 164 20.72 2.05 17.91
C ILE A 164 19.36 1.51 18.38
N GLN A 165 19.06 1.60 19.68
CA GLN A 165 17.79 1.16 20.24
C GLN A 165 16.59 1.95 19.71
N TRP A 166 16.80 3.24 19.45
CA TRP A 166 15.82 4.13 18.84
C TRP A 166 15.46 3.66 17.42
N ILE A 167 16.47 3.47 16.57
CA ILE A 167 16.29 3.01 15.18
C ILE A 167 15.65 1.62 15.13
N GLN A 168 16.06 0.72 16.02
CA GLN A 168 15.42 -0.60 16.16
C GLN A 168 13.94 -0.48 16.57
N GLY A 169 13.62 0.48 17.45
CA GLY A 169 12.25 0.80 17.82
C GLY A 169 11.43 1.28 16.62
N PHE A 170 11.96 2.21 15.84
CA PHE A 170 11.33 2.71 14.62
C PHE A 170 11.06 1.58 13.61
N ASN A 171 12.07 0.77 13.31
CA ASN A 171 11.94 -0.36 12.38
C ASN A 171 10.89 -1.37 12.88
N SER A 172 10.82 -1.61 14.19
CA SER A 172 9.82 -2.50 14.78
C SER A 172 8.39 -1.95 14.62
N THR A 173 8.19 -0.64 14.84
CA THR A 173 6.87 0.00 14.63
C THR A 173 6.46 -0.03 13.16
N GLN A 174 7.39 0.20 12.23
CA GLN A 174 7.11 0.16 10.80
C GLN A 174 6.80 -1.25 10.30
N THR A 175 7.49 -2.25 10.84
CA THR A 175 7.23 -3.67 10.54
C THR A 175 5.84 -4.09 11.03
N LEU A 176 5.44 -3.64 12.22
CA LEU A 176 4.10 -3.91 12.77
C LEU A 176 3.01 -3.21 11.95
N LEU A 177 3.27 -1.97 11.52
CA LEU A 177 2.38 -1.22 10.64
C LEU A 177 2.22 -1.94 9.28
N GLY A 178 3.30 -2.43 8.67
CA GLY A 178 3.25 -3.19 7.43
C GLY A 178 2.39 -4.46 7.53
N PHE A 179 2.41 -5.13 8.69
CA PHE A 179 1.51 -6.26 8.95
C PHE A 179 0.05 -5.80 9.09
N ALA A 180 -0.20 -4.72 9.82
CA ALA A 180 -1.55 -4.21 10.08
C ALA A 180 -2.21 -3.61 8.83
N LEU A 181 -1.44 -2.93 7.96
CA LEU A 181 -1.93 -2.28 6.74
C LEU A 181 -2.25 -3.26 5.60
N LEU A 182 -1.75 -4.50 5.66
CA LEU A 182 -1.97 -5.47 4.60
C LEU A 182 -3.46 -5.69 4.32
N VAL A 183 -4.22 -6.01 5.37
CA VAL A 183 -5.64 -6.33 5.27
C VAL A 183 -6.46 -5.15 4.72
N PRO A 184 -6.39 -3.93 5.29
CA PRO A 184 -7.18 -2.81 4.77
C PRO A 184 -6.75 -2.41 3.35
N THR A 185 -5.47 -2.53 2.99
CA THR A 185 -5.00 -2.27 1.61
C THR A 185 -5.66 -3.22 0.61
N LEU A 186 -5.63 -4.53 0.89
CA LEU A 186 -6.22 -5.52 -0.01
C LEU A 186 -7.73 -5.32 -0.16
N ILE A 187 -8.45 -5.12 0.94
CA ILE A 187 -9.91 -4.93 0.88
C ILE A 187 -10.23 -3.62 0.13
N SER A 188 -9.50 -2.53 0.39
CA SER A 188 -9.71 -1.24 -0.30
C SER A 188 -9.50 -1.36 -1.81
N LEU A 189 -8.56 -2.20 -2.24
CA LEU A 189 -8.20 -2.37 -3.64
C LEU A 189 -9.26 -3.16 -4.44
N PHE A 190 -9.84 -4.20 -3.84
CA PHE A 190 -10.85 -5.05 -4.48
C PHE A 190 -12.29 -4.61 -4.23
N TYR A 191 -12.53 -3.83 -3.17
CA TYR A 191 -13.87 -3.38 -2.77
C TYR A 191 -13.93 -1.85 -2.62
N PRO A 192 -14.09 -1.11 -3.72
CA PRO A 192 -14.07 0.36 -3.73
C PRO A 192 -15.18 0.97 -2.86
N SER A 193 -16.31 0.27 -2.69
CA SER A 193 -17.43 0.76 -1.88
C SER A 193 -17.09 0.92 -0.38
N ALA A 194 -16.09 0.20 0.14
CA ALA A 194 -15.60 0.40 1.52
C ALA A 194 -14.22 1.09 1.58
N SER A 195 -13.68 1.53 0.44
CA SER A 195 -12.33 2.09 0.35
C SER A 195 -12.13 3.28 1.28
N GLU A 196 -13.08 4.24 1.32
CA GLU A 196 -12.97 5.43 2.17
C GLU A 196 -12.84 5.09 3.66
N GLY A 197 -13.66 4.14 4.14
CA GLY A 197 -13.60 3.66 5.52
C GLY A 197 -12.27 2.97 5.83
N LEU A 198 -11.76 2.15 4.91
CA LEU A 198 -10.50 1.43 5.08
C LEU A 198 -9.27 2.33 4.97
N ILE A 199 -9.32 3.36 4.14
CA ILE A 199 -8.30 4.40 4.08
C ILE A 199 -8.27 5.15 5.42
N THR A 200 -9.44 5.51 5.96
CA THR A 200 -9.54 6.14 7.29
C THR A 200 -8.94 5.26 8.38
N VAL A 201 -9.27 3.96 8.39
CA VAL A 201 -8.69 2.98 9.32
C VAL A 201 -7.17 2.90 9.16
N SER A 202 -6.67 2.90 7.92
CA SER A 202 -5.23 2.87 7.62
C SER A 202 -4.51 4.11 8.14
N VAL A 203 -5.10 5.30 7.98
CA VAL A 203 -4.59 6.56 8.54
C VAL A 203 -4.57 6.50 10.07
N CYS A 204 -5.62 5.98 10.70
CA CYS A 204 -5.63 5.79 12.15
C CYS A 204 -4.52 4.84 12.63
N LEU A 205 -4.29 3.72 11.92
CA LEU A 205 -3.21 2.78 12.22
C LEU A 205 -1.83 3.43 12.09
N TYR A 206 -1.62 4.22 11.03
CA TYR A 206 -0.40 4.99 10.83
C TYR A 206 -0.14 5.94 12.02
N ILE A 207 -1.14 6.75 12.38
CA ILE A 207 -1.05 7.68 13.53
C ILE A 207 -0.76 6.92 14.82
N LEU A 208 -1.43 5.81 15.08
CA LEU A 208 -1.20 4.99 16.27
C LEU A 208 0.25 4.46 16.32
N ALA A 209 0.78 3.96 15.20
CA ALA A 209 2.16 3.49 15.13
C ALA A 209 3.17 4.60 15.47
N ARG A 210 2.86 5.84 15.11
CA ARG A 210 3.68 7.02 15.40
C ARG A 210 3.59 7.47 16.84
N ILE A 211 2.39 7.49 17.41
CA ILE A 211 2.20 7.74 18.85
C ILE A 211 3.00 6.71 19.66
N VAL A 212 2.92 5.42 19.30
CA VAL A 212 3.67 4.34 19.97
C VAL A 212 5.18 4.58 19.88
N PHE A 213 5.69 5.00 18.72
CA PHE A 213 7.10 5.35 18.53
C PHE A 213 7.53 6.54 19.41
N ILE A 214 6.73 7.62 19.42
CA ILE A 214 6.98 8.81 20.23
C ILE A 214 6.96 8.45 21.73
N CYS A 215 5.98 7.66 22.20
CA CYS A 215 5.88 7.17 23.58
C CYS A 215 7.10 6.35 24.01
N LYS A 216 7.59 5.47 23.12
CA LYS A 216 8.85 4.74 23.37
C LYS A 216 10.01 5.72 23.48
N GLY A 217 9.98 6.80 22.72
CA GLY A 217 10.99 7.82 22.79
C GLY A 217 11.03 8.61 24.09
N PHE A 218 9.88 9.06 24.58
CA PHE A 218 9.76 9.66 25.91
C PHE A 218 10.42 8.80 26.99
N ARG A 219 10.17 7.49 26.93
CA ARG A 219 10.73 6.49 27.86
C ARG A 219 12.26 6.37 27.78
N ILE A 220 12.86 6.53 26.61
CA ILE A 220 14.32 6.46 26.40
C ILE A 220 15.03 7.72 26.91
N PHE A 221 14.42 8.89 26.72
CA PHE A 221 15.04 10.20 26.96
C PHE A 221 14.64 10.87 28.29
N TYR A 222 13.91 10.15 29.15
CA TYR A 222 13.29 10.67 30.38
C TYR A 222 14.28 11.32 31.38
N HIS A 223 15.59 11.09 31.23
CA HIS A 223 16.59 11.61 32.16
C HIS A 223 16.85 13.14 32.06
N ASN A 224 16.44 13.81 30.98
CA ASN A 224 16.62 15.25 30.78
C ASN A 224 15.37 15.91 30.15
N PHE A 225 14.50 16.47 30.97
CA PHE A 225 13.19 17.00 30.55
C PHE A 225 13.29 18.08 29.44
N PHE A 226 14.20 19.05 29.58
CA PHE A 226 14.38 20.10 28.56
C PHE A 226 14.90 19.55 27.22
N SER A 227 15.91 18.67 27.25
CA SER A 227 16.43 18.02 26.04
C SER A 227 15.36 17.15 25.35
N LEU A 228 14.53 16.47 26.14
CA LEU A 228 13.43 15.65 25.68
C LEU A 228 12.35 16.48 24.96
N THR A 229 11.96 17.64 25.49
CA THR A 229 10.94 18.49 24.86
C THR A 229 11.38 18.98 23.48
N TYR A 230 12.62 19.45 23.34
CA TYR A 230 13.16 19.87 22.04
C TYR A 230 13.32 18.71 21.07
N PHE A 231 13.75 17.55 21.57
CA PHE A 231 13.87 16.33 20.77
C PHE A 231 12.52 15.88 20.19
N ILE A 232 11.45 15.88 20.98
CA ILE A 232 10.11 15.49 20.51
C ILE A 232 9.52 16.52 19.57
N LEU A 233 9.68 17.81 19.86
CA LEU A 233 9.22 18.87 18.96
C LEU A 233 9.92 18.79 17.60
N TYR A 234 11.21 18.46 17.59
CA TYR A 234 11.96 18.21 16.35
C TYR A 234 11.43 16.97 15.61
N LEU A 235 11.22 15.84 16.31
CA LEU A 235 10.67 14.63 15.70
C LEU A 235 9.28 14.85 15.10
N CYS A 236 8.37 15.49 15.83
CA CYS A 236 7.05 15.82 15.32
C CYS A 236 7.13 16.75 14.10
N SER A 237 8.07 17.70 14.08
CA SER A 237 8.30 18.55 12.90
C SER A 237 8.78 17.73 11.70
N VAL A 238 9.71 16.80 11.91
CA VAL A 238 10.20 15.87 10.88
C VAL A 238 9.11 14.91 10.41
N GLU A 239 8.12 14.61 11.23
CA GLU A 239 7.06 13.69 10.87
C GLU A 239 5.90 14.38 10.15
N ILE A 240 5.51 15.57 10.62
CA ILE A 240 4.37 16.33 10.09
C ILE A 240 4.74 17.13 8.84
N ILE A 241 5.91 17.78 8.81
CA ILE A 241 6.30 18.66 7.68
C ILE A 241 6.38 17.89 6.36
N PRO A 242 7.00 16.69 6.28
CA PRO A 242 7.02 15.93 5.04
C PRO A 242 5.65 15.47 4.57
N LEU A 243 4.73 15.14 5.49
CA LEU A 243 3.35 14.79 5.12
C LEU A 243 2.64 15.98 4.45
N ILE A 244 2.84 17.19 4.99
CA ILE A 244 2.29 18.42 4.40
C ILE A 244 2.93 18.69 3.02
N LEU A 245 4.24 18.51 2.89
CA LEU A 245 4.95 18.70 1.61
C LEU A 245 4.49 17.69 0.55
N VAL A 246 4.33 16.42 0.92
CA VAL A 246 3.83 15.38 0.02
C VAL A 246 2.40 15.67 -0.40
N TYR A 247 1.52 16.04 0.54
CA TYR A 247 0.14 16.42 0.22
C TYR A 247 0.09 17.59 -0.79
N ARG A 248 0.88 18.64 -0.54
CA ARG A 248 0.98 19.78 -1.46
C ARG A 248 1.59 19.41 -2.80
N GLY A 249 2.64 18.57 -2.81
CA GLY A 249 3.28 18.09 -4.02
C GLY A 249 2.32 17.30 -4.90
N ILE A 250 1.59 16.34 -4.32
CA ILE A 250 0.57 15.56 -5.02
C ILE A 250 -0.49 16.51 -5.61
N SER A 251 -1.03 17.44 -4.81
CA SER A 251 -2.02 18.39 -5.31
C SER A 251 -1.52 19.23 -6.49
N SER A 252 -0.26 19.67 -6.47
CA SER A 252 0.34 20.47 -7.54
C SER A 252 0.57 19.67 -8.83
N ILE A 253 0.98 18.41 -8.70
CA ILE A 253 1.19 17.50 -9.84
C ILE A 253 -0.17 17.13 -10.44
N CYS A 254 -1.14 16.79 -9.60
CA CYS A 254 -2.51 16.50 -10.00
C CYS A 254 -3.14 17.67 -10.76
N CYS A 255 -3.00 18.91 -10.27
CA CYS A 255 -3.53 20.09 -10.97
C CYS A 255 -2.83 20.36 -12.32
N ASN A 256 -1.53 20.08 -12.45
CA ASN A 256 -0.82 20.23 -13.73
C ASN A 256 -1.16 19.13 -14.76
N PHE A 257 -1.53 17.93 -14.30
CA PHE A 257 -1.86 16.83 -15.19
C PHE A 257 -3.33 16.87 -15.65
N LEU A 258 -4.17 17.65 -14.98
CA LEU A 258 -5.59 17.87 -15.30
C LEU A 258 -5.86 19.13 -16.14
N SER A 259 -4.86 19.96 -16.46
CA SER A 259 -4.97 21.09 -17.41
C SER A 259 -4.32 20.75 -18.74
#